data_AF-A0A7Y2BK18-F1
#
_entry.id   AF-A0A7Y2BK18-F1
#
_cell.length_a   1.000
_cell.length_b   1.000
_cell.length_c   1.000
_cell.angle_alpha   90.00
_cell.angle_beta   90.00
_cell.angle_gamma   90.00
#
_symmetry.space_group_name_H-M   'P 1'
#
loop_
_entity.id
_entity.type
_entity.pdbx_description
1 polymer ?
#
loop_
_entity_poly.entity_id
_entity_poly.type
_entity_poly.pdbx_seq_one_letter_code
_entity_poly.pdbx_strand_id
1 'polypeptide(L)'
;MYRHRLELAERARLRASALDLAGYKHRVLWVRIDENGERCVRRRTQTLEVDAKPGMWDLIVEVPQRAAQEGQMLILITGNPRLR
;
A
#
# COMPACT_ATOMS: atom_id res chain seq x y z
N MET A 1 -11.20 -5.15 3.50
CA MET A 1 -9.84 -4.54 3.56
C MET A 1 -8.92 -5.46 2.78
N TYR A 2 -8.11 -4.91 1.87
CA TYR A 2 -7.08 -5.66 1.18
C TYR A 2 -5.73 -5.37 1.83
N ARG A 3 -4.97 -6.40 2.18
CA ARG A 3 -3.61 -6.27 2.73
C ARG A 3 -2.66 -7.08 1.86
N HIS A 4 -1.56 -6.46 1.47
CA HIS A 4 -0.51 -7.12 0.71
C HIS A 4 0.84 -6.75 1.31
N ARG A 5 1.62 -7.78 1.67
CA ARG A 5 3.00 -7.62 2.14
C ARG A 5 3.92 -7.59 0.93
N LEU A 6 4.76 -6.57 0.86
CA LEU A 6 5.78 -6.48 -0.18
C LEU A 6 7.12 -6.97 0.35
N GLU A 7 7.63 -8.03 -0.27
CA GLU A 7 8.98 -8.50 -0.06
C GLU A 7 9.93 -7.68 -0.95
N LEU A 8 10.83 -6.92 -0.34
CA LEU A 8 11.83 -6.12 -1.04
C LEU A 8 13.20 -6.73 -0.81
N ALA A 9 13.97 -6.95 -1.88
CA ALA A 9 15.37 -7.37 -1.78
C ALA A 9 16.29 -6.22 -1.36
N GLU A 10 15.96 -4.99 -1.77
CA GLU A 10 16.75 -3.79 -1.52
C GLU A 10 15.89 -2.56 -1.28
N ARG A 11 16.52 -1.42 -1.00
CA ARG A 11 15.81 -0.16 -0.78
C ARG A 11 15.25 0.37 -2.11
N ALA A 12 13.95 0.62 -2.13
CA ALA A 12 13.26 1.09 -3.33
C ALA A 12 12.28 2.22 -2.98
N ARG A 13 12.09 3.13 -3.94
CA ARG A 13 10.95 4.05 -3.91
C ARG A 13 9.74 3.29 -4.42
N LEU A 14 8.78 3.06 -3.54
CA LEU A 14 7.52 2.41 -3.88
C LEU A 14 6.47 3.47 -4.16
N ARG A 15 5.72 3.25 -5.23
CA ARG A 15 4.48 3.96 -5.54
C ARG A 15 3.37 2.94 -5.59
N ALA A 16 2.33 3.16 -4.81
CA ALA A 16 1.09 2.40 -4.92
C ALA A 16 -0.05 3.34 -5.34
N SER A 17 -0.83 2.88 -6.29
CA SER A 17 -2.08 3.48 -6.72
C SER A 17 -3.17 2.42 -6.67
N ALA A 18 -4.34 2.77 -6.14
CA ALA A 18 -5.50 1.89 -6.16
C ALA A 18 -6.60 2.50 -7.02
N LEU A 19 -7.39 1.64 -7.64
CA LEU A 19 -8.60 2.00 -8.37
C LEU A 19 -9.67 0.95 -8.07
N ASP A 20 -10.82 1.42 -7.63
CA ASP A 20 -12.02 0.60 -7.50
C ASP A 20 -12.78 0.63 -8.82
N LEU A 21 -12.99 -0.53 -9.44
CA LEU A 21 -13.64 -0.62 -10.75
C LEU A 21 -15.15 -0.36 -10.70
N ALA A 22 -15.76 -0.44 -9.52
CA ALA A 22 -17.16 -0.12 -9.29
C ALA A 22 -17.37 1.33 -8.83
N GLY A 23 -16.30 2.14 -8.76
CA GLY A 23 -16.35 3.56 -8.43
C GLY A 23 -16.41 3.88 -6.93
N TYR A 24 -16.19 2.90 -6.05
CA TYR A 24 -16.18 3.17 -4.61
C TYR A 24 -14.96 3.99 -4.18
N LYS A 25 -15.17 4.87 -3.19
CA LYS A 25 -14.06 5.61 -2.56
C LYS A 25 -13.19 4.65 -1.76
N HIS A 26 -11.90 4.66 -2.03
CA HIS A 26 -10.90 3.86 -1.32
C HIS A 26 -9.84 4.75 -0.67
N ARG A 27 -9.00 4.15 0.18
CA ARG A 27 -7.81 4.78 0.75
C ARG A 27 -6.63 3.84 0.67
N VAL A 28 -5.48 4.37 0.25
CA VAL A 28 -4.22 3.63 0.19
C VAL A 28 -3.37 4.00 1.40
N LEU A 29 -2.90 2.98 2.11
CA LEU A 29 -2.08 3.10 3.31
C LEU A 29 -0.79 2.29 3.16
N TRP A 30 0.32 2.88 3.55
CA TRP A 30 1.54 2.14 3.88
C TRP A 30 1.65 2.06 5.39
N VAL A 31 1.72 0.83 5.91
CA VAL A 31 1.83 0.57 7.34
C VAL A 31 3.16 -0.08 7.62
N ARG A 32 3.93 0.51 8.53
CA ARG A 32 5.09 -0.12 9.16
C ARG A 32 4.74 -0.42 10.60
N ILE A 33 5.03 -1.63 11.04
CA ILE A 33 5.15 -1.96 12.45
C ILE A 33 6.64 -2.07 12.70
N ASP A 34 7.18 -1.23 13.58
CA ASP A 34 8.60 -1.35 13.94
C ASP A 34 8.83 -2.44 15.00
N GLU A 35 10.10 -2.64 15.36
CA GLU A 35 10.53 -3.69 16.29
C GLU A 35 9.92 -3.52 17.70
N ASN A 36 9.49 -2.31 18.05
CA ASN A 36 8.82 -2.01 19.32
C ASN A 36 7.30 -2.20 19.25
N GLY A 37 6.78 -2.60 18.09
CA GLY A 37 5.35 -2.72 17.84
C GLY A 37 4.66 -1.38 17.52
N GLU A 38 5.40 -0.27 17.38
CA GLU A 38 4.80 1.01 17.05
C GLU A 38 4.36 1.04 15.59
N ARG A 39 3.12 1.50 15.39
CA ARG A 39 2.47 1.53 14.09
C ARG A 39 2.64 2.90 13.43
N CYS A 40 3.47 2.97 12.40
CA CYS A 40 3.58 4.14 11.53
C CYS A 40 2.69 3.98 10.28
N VAL A 41 1.84 4.96 9.99
CA VAL A 41 0.90 4.93 8.86
C VAL A 41 1.08 6.15 7.99
N ARG A 42 1.35 5.94 6.69
CA ARG A 42 1.20 6.98 5.66
C ARG A 42 -0.06 6.71 4.86
N ARG A 43 -0.86 7.76 4.59
CA ARG A 43 -2.18 7.65 3.96
C ARG A 43 -2.40 8.68 2.83
N ARG A 44 -2.95 8.22 1.72
CA ARG A 44 -3.48 9.07 0.63
C ARG A 44 -4.71 8.41 -0.01
N THR A 45 -5.53 9.21 -0.68
CA THR A 45 -6.81 8.77 -1.26
C THR A 45 -6.62 7.98 -2.56
N GLN A 46 -5.54 8.19 -3.30
CA GLN A 46 -5.34 7.57 -4.61
C GLN A 46 -3.94 7.02 -4.79
N THR A 47 -2.93 7.90 -4.79
CA THR A 47 -1.53 7.51 -4.99
C THR A 47 -0.70 7.87 -3.77
N LEU A 48 0.15 6.93 -3.33
CA LEU A 48 1.05 7.12 -2.21
C LEU A 48 2.44 6.61 -2.54
N GLU A 49 3.44 7.47 -2.34
CA GLU A 49 4.85 7.13 -2.50
C GLU A 49 5.59 7.07 -1.17
N VAL A 50 6.42 6.05 -1.00
CA VAL A 50 7.27 5.86 0.17
C VAL A 50 8.66 5.38 -0.22
N ASP A 51 9.63 5.74 0.61
CA ASP A 51 10.97 5.18 0.56
C ASP A 51 11.00 3.97 1.50
N ALA A 52 11.04 2.78 0.91
CA ALA A 52 10.90 1.51 1.62
C ALA A 52 12.22 0.75 1.64
N LYS A 53 12.49 0.08 2.78
CA LYS A 53 13.58 -0.91 2.91
C LYS A 53 12.99 -2.31 3.10
N PRO A 54 13.77 -3.38 2.94
CA PRO A 54 13.34 -4.75 3.24
C PRO A 54 12.64 -4.86 4.60
N GLY A 55 11.51 -5.58 4.64
CA GLY A 55 10.73 -5.83 5.86
C GLY A 55 9.94 -4.65 6.44
N MET A 56 10.03 -3.44 5.87
CA MET A 56 9.50 -2.24 6.54
C MET A 56 8.02 -1.93 6.30
N TRP A 57 7.37 -2.35 5.20
CA TRP A 57 6.06 -1.79 4.86
C TRP A 57 5.08 -2.81 4.28
N ASP A 58 3.88 -2.84 4.85
CA ASP A 58 2.71 -3.49 4.28
C ASP A 58 1.84 -2.47 3.54
N LEU A 59 1.37 -2.83 2.35
CA LEU A 59 0.34 -2.09 1.64
C LEU A 59 -1.03 -2.50 2.18
N ILE A 60 -1.84 -1.53 2.60
CA ILE A 60 -3.23 -1.74 2.95
C ILE A 60 -4.09 -0.84 2.07
N VAL A 61 -5.15 -1.41 1.50
CA VAL A 61 -6.19 -0.66 0.79
C VAL A 61 -7.49 -0.82 1.57
N GLU A 62 -7.95 0.29 2.15
CA GLU A 62 -9.22 0.39 2.82
C GLU A 62 -10.31 0.73 1.80
N VAL A 63 -11.38 -0.06 1.81
CA VAL A 63 -12.56 0.10 0.97
C VAL A 63 -13.81 -0.09 1.84
N PRO A 64 -14.97 0.46 1.43
CA PRO A 64 -16.25 0.16 2.06
C PRO A 64 -16.51 -1.35 2.11
N GLN A 65 -17.24 -1.83 3.12
CA GLN A 65 -17.51 -3.26 3.30
C GLN A 65 -18.13 -3.90 2.05
N ARG A 66 -19.07 -3.21 1.41
CA ARG A 66 -19.69 -3.66 0.16
C ARG A 66 -18.68 -3.85 -0.97
N ALA A 67 -17.76 -2.89 -1.15
CA ALA A 67 -16.68 -3.00 -2.12
C ALA A 67 -15.70 -4.15 -1.80
N ALA A 68 -15.52 -4.51 -0.52
CA ALA A 68 -14.72 -5.67 -0.15
C ALA A 68 -15.40 -7.02 -0.46
N GLN A 69 -16.72 -7.05 -0.58
CA GLN A 69 -17.50 -8.26 -0.85
C GLN A 69 -17.80 -8.44 -2.34
N GLU A 70 -18.09 -7.35 -3.05
CA GLU A 70 -18.60 -7.34 -4.42
C GLU A 70 -17.63 -6.66 -5.40
N GLY A 71 -16.74 -5.79 -4.88
CA GLY A 71 -15.91 -4.92 -5.69
C GLY A 71 -14.68 -5.62 -6.26
N GLN A 72 -14.27 -5.16 -7.43
CA GLN A 72 -12.99 -5.50 -8.04
C GLN A 72 -12.04 -4.32 -7.87
N MET A 73 -10.88 -4.59 -7.27
CA MET A 73 -9.84 -3.60 -7.04
C MET A 73 -8.65 -3.86 -7.95
N LEU A 74 -8.23 -2.83 -8.69
CA LEU A 74 -6.94 -2.81 -9.35
C LEU A 74 -5.93 -2.09 -8.46
N ILE A 75 -4.85 -2.79 -8.10
CA ILE A 75 -3.76 -2.23 -7.31
C ILE A 75 -2.50 -2.26 -8.18
N LEU A 76 -1.99 -1.06 -8.50
CA LEU A 76 -0.74 -0.89 -9.25
C LEU A 76 0.36 -0.54 -8.27
N ILE A 77 1.40 -1.36 -8.26
CA ILE A 77 2.59 -1.18 -7.42
C ILE A 77 3.78 -1.10 -8.36
N THR A 78 4.54 0.00 -8.26
CA THR A 78 5.80 0.16 -9.00
C THR A 78 6.91 0.41 -8.00
N GLY A 79 8.02 -0.31 -8.13
CA GLY A 79 9.25 -0.06 -7.40
C GLY A 79 10.29 0.55 -8.33
N ASN A 80 10.93 1.63 -7.89
CA ASN A 80 12.15 2.12 -8.53
C ASN A 80 13.32 1.87 -7.57
N PRO A 81 14.23 0.92 -7.89
CA PRO A 81 15.45 0.71 -7.12
C PRO A 81 16.21 2.02 -6.98
N ARG A 82 16.77 2.29 -5.79
CA ARG A 82 17.75 3.36 -5.71
C ARG A 82 19.06 2.84 -6.29
N LEU A 83 19.36 3.21 -7.53
CA LEU A 83 20.72 3.11 -8.06
C LEU A 83 21.64 3.89 -7.09
N ARG A 84 22.63 3.19 -6.56
CA ARG A 84 23.64 3.74 -5.63
C ARG A 84 24.46 4.84 -6.29
#